data_AF-A0A7V9P4I4-F1
#
_entry.id   AF-A0A7V9P4I4-F1
#
_cell.length_a   1.000
_cell.length_b   1.000
_cell.length_c   1.000
_cell.angle_alpha   90.00
_cell.angle_beta   90.00
_cell.angle_gamma   90.00
#
_symmetry.space_group_name_H-M   'P 1'
#
loop_
_entity.id
_entity.type
_entity.pdbx_description
1 polymer ?
#
loop_
_entity_poly.entity_id
_entity_poly.type
_entity_poly.pdbx_seq_one_letter_code
_entity_poly.pdbx_strand_id
1 'polypeptide(L)'
;MLLLPALLPAALLGLWSVIPLAALALATVGPSVTGADGGGLVVLGAGFLILLARLRGRAVNARTVVVAAAGGLVLALALVGIDAALGGSSHVTDAVGGGPGELWHDFVRRLHLSFAAATSSWDQIAFIFIGLSVIALLTVRKPRSAGRDSILVPLAVSLLVNDAALDTLCYGALATAPLWAWERLRPAEAEYLD
;
A
#
# COMPACT_ATOMS: atom_id res chain seq x y z
N MET A 1 4.16 8.05 -1.00
CA MET A 1 3.05 7.19 -1.47
C MET A 1 3.18 6.90 -2.98
N LEU A 2 3.90 5.85 -3.36
CA LEU A 2 4.04 5.39 -4.75
C LEU A 2 2.91 4.47 -5.24
N LEU A 3 1.98 4.11 -4.34
CA LEU A 3 0.87 3.20 -4.62
C LEU A 3 0.05 3.60 -5.85
N LEU A 4 -0.39 4.86 -5.90
CA LEU A 4 -1.26 5.34 -6.98
C LEU A 4 -0.55 5.38 -8.35
N PRO A 5 0.61 6.02 -8.51
CA PRO A 5 1.30 6.06 -9.80
C PRO A 5 1.83 4.69 -10.24
N ALA A 6 2.05 3.73 -9.33
CA ALA A 6 2.50 2.39 -9.70
C ALA A 6 1.34 1.45 -10.10
N LEU A 7 0.25 1.46 -9.32
CA LEU A 7 -0.84 0.48 -9.47
C LEU A 7 -1.90 0.90 -10.48
N LEU A 8 -2.17 2.21 -10.61
CA LEU A 8 -3.22 2.68 -11.52
C LEU A 8 -2.87 2.41 -13.00
N PRO A 9 -1.65 2.71 -13.49
CA PRO A 9 -1.27 2.33 -14.86
C PRO A 9 -1.30 0.81 -15.06
N ALA A 10 -0.87 0.04 -14.06
CA ALA A 10 -0.90 -1.42 -14.14
C ALA A 10 -2.34 -1.96 -14.24
N ALA A 11 -3.28 -1.35 -13.54
CA ALA A 11 -4.69 -1.70 -13.59
C ALA A 11 -5.33 -1.35 -14.94
N LEU A 12 -4.88 -0.28 -15.59
CA LEU A 12 -5.38 0.17 -16.89
C LEU A 12 -4.78 -0.63 -18.05
N LEU A 13 -3.50 -0.94 -18.00
CA LEU A 13 -2.77 -1.70 -19.03
C LEU A 13 -2.98 -3.22 -18.91
N GLY A 14 -3.49 -3.69 -17.77
CA GLY A 14 -3.87 -5.08 -17.55
C GLY A 14 -2.68 -6.00 -17.20
N LEU A 15 -2.92 -7.31 -17.28
CA LEU A 15 -2.10 -8.35 -16.64
C LEU A 15 -0.61 -8.31 -17.04
N TRP A 16 -0.32 -8.00 -18.30
CA TRP A 16 1.04 -7.95 -18.85
C TRP A 16 1.91 -6.87 -18.22
N SER A 17 1.30 -5.77 -17.77
CA SER A 17 2.00 -4.62 -17.21
C SER A 17 2.34 -4.76 -15.72
N VAL A 18 1.72 -5.71 -15.03
CA VAL A 18 1.83 -5.89 -13.57
C VAL A 18 3.27 -6.18 -13.16
N ILE A 19 3.92 -7.13 -13.82
CA ILE A 19 5.30 -7.54 -13.48
C ILE A 19 6.32 -6.43 -13.74
N PRO A 20 6.39 -5.80 -14.93
CA PRO A 20 7.39 -4.76 -15.18
C PRO A 20 7.20 -3.52 -14.30
N LEU A 21 5.95 -3.11 -14.04
CA LEU A 21 5.68 -1.97 -13.16
C LEU A 21 5.96 -2.30 -11.69
N ALA A 22 5.70 -3.53 -11.24
CA ALA A 22 6.10 -3.98 -9.92
C ALA A 22 7.62 -3.98 -9.77
N ALA A 23 8.34 -4.52 -10.74
CA ALA A 23 9.80 -4.54 -10.72
C ALA A 23 10.38 -3.12 -10.66
N LEU A 24 9.87 -2.20 -11.49
CA LEU A 24 10.29 -0.81 -11.48
C LEU A 24 10.00 -0.14 -10.13
N ALA A 25 8.78 -0.27 -9.60
CA ALA A 25 8.40 0.35 -8.35
C ALA A 25 9.14 -0.22 -7.13
N LEU A 26 9.45 -1.52 -7.13
CA LEU A 26 10.26 -2.15 -6.09
C LEU A 26 11.74 -1.73 -6.21
N ALA A 27 12.27 -1.59 -7.42
CA ALA A 27 13.63 -1.13 -7.65
C ALA A 27 13.85 0.34 -7.26
N THR A 28 12.81 1.18 -7.22
CA THR A 28 12.95 2.56 -6.75
C THR A 28 12.86 2.68 -5.22
N VAL A 29 12.09 1.81 -4.56
CA VAL A 29 11.84 1.87 -3.11
C VAL A 29 12.78 0.97 -2.31
N GLY A 30 13.30 -0.09 -2.92
CA GLY A 30 14.06 -1.14 -2.25
C GLY A 30 15.53 -0.83 -1.92
N PRO A 31 16.31 -0.15 -2.78
CA PRO A 31 17.73 0.05 -2.52
C PRO A 31 18.00 0.87 -1.25
N SER A 32 19.00 0.46 -0.47
CA SER A 32 19.49 1.19 0.72
C SER A 32 19.93 2.63 0.39
N VAL A 33 20.50 2.83 -0.80
CA VAL A 33 20.97 4.13 -1.32
C VAL A 33 19.84 5.16 -1.43
N THR A 34 18.60 4.71 -1.64
CA THR A 34 17.42 5.59 -1.71
C THR A 34 16.67 5.72 -0.38
N GLY A 35 17.22 5.14 0.71
CA GLY A 35 16.61 5.15 2.03
C GLY A 35 15.53 4.06 2.17
N ALA A 36 15.93 2.80 1.98
CA ALA A 36 15.06 1.62 1.99
C ALA A 36 13.93 1.69 3.03
N ASP A 37 12.70 1.74 2.53
CA ASP A 37 11.48 1.71 3.34
C ASP A 37 10.87 0.31 3.29
N GLY A 38 11.19 -0.51 4.29
CA GLY A 38 10.66 -1.87 4.41
C GLY A 38 9.13 -1.89 4.45
N GLY A 39 8.50 -0.91 5.11
CA GLY A 39 7.04 -0.79 5.15
C GLY A 39 6.46 -0.49 3.76
N GLY A 40 7.10 0.43 3.04
CA GLY A 40 6.79 0.76 1.65
C GLY A 40 6.85 -0.45 0.71
N LEU A 41 7.86 -1.30 0.83
CA LEU A 41 8.00 -2.53 0.04
C LEU A 41 6.86 -3.53 0.29
N VAL A 42 6.49 -3.76 1.57
CA VAL A 42 5.39 -4.66 1.93
C VAL A 42 4.08 -4.16 1.34
N VAL A 43 3.82 -2.87 1.48
CA VAL A 43 2.60 -2.20 1.02
C VAL A 43 2.50 -2.24 -0.51
N LEU A 44 3.58 -1.94 -1.23
CA LEU A 44 3.64 -2.05 -2.70
C LEU A 44 3.46 -3.49 -3.19
N GLY A 45 4.16 -4.45 -2.57
CA GLY A 45 4.06 -5.86 -2.90
C GLY A 45 2.63 -6.39 -2.71
N ALA A 46 1.99 -6.07 -1.58
CA ALA A 46 0.60 -6.43 -1.32
C ALA A 46 -0.35 -5.83 -2.37
N GLY A 47 -0.14 -4.57 -2.76
CA GLY A 47 -0.94 -3.89 -3.80
C GLY A 47 -0.89 -4.59 -5.15
N PHE A 48 0.32 -4.93 -5.62
CA PHE A 48 0.49 -5.65 -6.89
C PHE A 48 -0.06 -7.08 -6.84
N LEU A 49 0.05 -7.78 -5.71
CA LEU A 49 -0.53 -9.12 -5.53
C LEU A 49 -2.06 -9.10 -5.56
N ILE A 50 -2.68 -8.09 -4.96
CA ILE A 50 -4.14 -7.89 -5.03
C ILE A 50 -4.55 -7.54 -6.45
N LEU A 51 -3.83 -6.63 -7.12
CA LEU A 51 -4.10 -6.28 -8.50
C LEU A 51 -4.05 -7.51 -9.42
N LEU A 52 -2.99 -8.33 -9.28
CA LEU A 52 -2.83 -9.58 -10.01
C LEU A 52 -4.00 -10.55 -9.76
N ALA A 53 -4.40 -10.71 -8.50
CA ALA A 53 -5.53 -11.58 -8.15
C ALA A 53 -6.83 -11.08 -8.78
N ARG A 54 -7.09 -9.77 -8.76
CA ARG A 54 -8.30 -9.16 -9.32
C ARG A 54 -8.35 -9.21 -10.84
N LEU A 55 -7.24 -8.95 -11.52
CA LEU A 55 -7.13 -9.09 -12.97
C LEU A 55 -7.29 -10.54 -13.43
N ARG A 56 -6.98 -11.52 -12.58
CA ARG A 56 -7.26 -12.95 -12.81
C ARG A 56 -8.67 -13.38 -12.41
N GLY A 57 -9.58 -12.44 -12.13
CA GLY A 57 -10.98 -12.72 -11.80
C GLY A 57 -11.22 -13.24 -10.38
N ARG A 58 -10.23 -13.22 -9.49
CA ARG A 58 -10.42 -13.67 -8.09
C ARG A 58 -11.10 -12.59 -7.27
N ALA A 59 -11.87 -13.00 -6.26
CA ALA A 59 -12.47 -12.09 -5.29
C ALA A 59 -11.45 -11.67 -4.21
N VAL A 60 -11.57 -10.43 -3.72
CA VAL A 60 -10.90 -10.03 -2.47
C VAL A 60 -11.69 -10.62 -1.32
N ASN A 61 -11.08 -11.54 -0.58
CA ASN A 61 -11.54 -12.04 0.70
C ASN A 61 -10.41 -11.94 1.73
N ALA A 62 -10.70 -12.21 3.00
CA ALA A 62 -9.71 -12.11 4.07
C ALA A 62 -8.45 -12.96 3.77
N ARG A 63 -8.62 -14.16 3.21
CA ARG A 63 -7.50 -15.02 2.81
C ARG A 63 -6.61 -14.37 1.76
N THR A 64 -7.20 -13.79 0.70
CA THR A 64 -6.44 -13.09 -0.35
C THR A 64 -5.67 -11.91 0.23
N VAL A 65 -6.27 -11.16 1.16
CA VAL A 65 -5.59 -10.04 1.84
C VAL A 65 -4.41 -10.53 2.67
N VAL A 66 -4.61 -11.56 3.49
CA VAL A 66 -3.55 -12.14 4.33
C VAL A 66 -2.41 -12.69 3.47
N VAL A 67 -2.73 -13.43 2.40
CA VAL A 67 -1.71 -13.97 1.47
C VAL A 67 -0.96 -12.84 0.76
N ALA A 68 -1.64 -11.78 0.34
CA ALA A 68 -1.00 -10.64 -0.30
C ALA A 68 -0.08 -9.88 0.67
N ALA A 69 -0.51 -9.67 1.91
CA ALA A 69 0.30 -9.03 2.94
C ALA A 69 1.53 -9.88 3.29
N ALA A 70 1.35 -11.18 3.53
CA ALA A 70 2.45 -12.10 3.79
C ALA A 70 3.41 -12.22 2.60
N GLY A 71 2.89 -12.27 1.38
CA GLY A 71 3.69 -12.28 0.16
C GLY A 71 4.50 -10.99 -0.01
N GLY A 72 3.89 -9.84 0.25
CA GLY A 72 4.58 -8.54 0.28
C GLY A 72 5.71 -8.50 1.32
N LEU A 73 5.47 -9.04 2.51
CA LEU A 73 6.48 -9.16 3.56
C LEU A 73 7.66 -10.04 3.13
N VAL A 74 7.40 -11.22 2.58
CA VAL A 74 8.44 -12.12 2.09
C VAL A 74 9.26 -11.46 0.97
N LEU A 75 8.60 -10.76 0.04
CA LEU A 75 9.28 -10.01 -1.02
C LEU A 75 10.16 -8.90 -0.46
N ALA A 76 9.67 -8.14 0.51
CA ALA A 76 10.45 -7.09 1.16
C ALA A 76 11.70 -7.65 1.83
N LEU A 77 11.55 -8.73 2.62
CA LEU A 77 12.67 -9.40 3.28
C LEU A 77 13.69 -9.96 2.27
N ALA A 78 13.21 -10.55 1.16
CA ALA A 78 14.09 -11.04 0.12
C ALA A 78 14.90 -9.91 -0.55
N LEU A 79 14.25 -8.78 -0.87
CA LEU A 79 14.92 -7.63 -1.47
C LEU A 79 15.93 -6.99 -0.51
N VAL A 80 15.56 -6.82 0.75
CA VAL A 80 16.48 -6.34 1.81
C VAL A 80 17.67 -7.28 1.96
N GLY A 81 17.44 -8.60 1.97
CA GLY A 81 18.51 -9.60 2.06
C GLY A 81 19.45 -9.59 0.84
N ILE A 82 18.91 -9.38 -0.36
CA ILE A 82 19.70 -9.23 -1.59
C ILE A 82 20.55 -7.94 -1.50
N ASP A 83 19.96 -6.81 -1.12
CA ASP A 83 20.67 -5.54 -0.96
C ASP A 83 21.80 -5.65 0.09
N ALA A 84 21.52 -6.33 1.21
CA ALA A 84 22.51 -6.65 2.24
C ALA A 84 23.68 -7.50 1.71
N ALA A 85 23.37 -8.56 0.95
CA ALA A 85 24.37 -9.44 0.37
C ALA A 85 25.24 -8.73 -0.70
N LEU A 86 24.72 -7.68 -1.32
CA LEU A 86 25.44 -6.83 -2.27
C LEU A 86 26.25 -5.70 -1.59
N GLY A 87 26.30 -5.69 -0.25
CA GLY A 87 27.07 -4.72 0.54
C GLY A 87 26.31 -3.44 0.91
N GLY A 88 24.99 -3.41 0.73
CA GLY A 88 24.14 -2.31 1.17
C GLY A 88 24.02 -2.25 2.69
N SER A 89 24.40 -1.13 3.29
CA SER A 89 24.15 -0.84 4.71
C SER A 89 22.95 0.10 4.84
N SER A 90 21.88 -0.35 5.49
CA SER A 90 20.72 0.48 5.83
C SER A 90 20.24 0.18 7.24
N HIS A 91 19.46 1.10 7.81
CA HIS A 91 18.84 0.93 9.12
C HIS A 91 17.91 -0.31 9.20
N VAL A 92 17.39 -0.78 8.05
CA VAL A 92 16.57 -1.99 7.91
C VAL A 92 17.44 -3.24 7.93
N THR A 93 18.63 -3.18 7.35
CA THR A 93 19.60 -4.29 7.38
C THR A 93 20.09 -4.55 8.80
N ASP A 94 20.35 -3.48 9.56
CA ASP A 94 20.74 -3.57 10.97
C ASP A 94 19.60 -4.09 11.86
N ALA A 95 18.35 -3.63 11.64
CA ALA A 95 17.18 -4.09 12.41
C ALA A 95 16.83 -5.56 12.14
N VAL A 96 17.03 -6.05 10.92
CA VAL A 96 16.88 -7.49 10.59
C VAL A 96 18.05 -8.30 11.17
N GLY A 97 19.26 -7.72 11.23
CA GLY A 97 20.44 -8.35 11.81
C GLY A 97 20.43 -8.45 13.35
N GLY A 98 19.80 -7.52 14.04
CA GLY A 98 19.68 -7.50 15.51
C GLY A 98 18.65 -8.48 16.09
N GLY A 99 17.82 -9.08 15.23
CA GLY A 99 16.91 -10.17 15.58
C GLY A 99 15.48 -9.73 15.95
N PRO A 100 14.56 -10.70 16.16
CA PRO A 100 13.12 -10.43 16.30
C PRO A 100 12.75 -9.59 17.53
N GLY A 101 13.60 -9.53 18.56
CA GLY A 101 13.39 -8.69 19.74
C GLY A 101 13.51 -7.19 19.46
N GLU A 102 14.48 -6.79 18.64
CA GLU A 102 14.66 -5.38 18.25
C GLU A 102 13.56 -4.93 17.29
N LEU A 103 13.14 -5.79 16.36
CA LEU A 103 11.99 -5.53 15.48
C LEU A 103 10.70 -5.29 16.29
N TRP A 104 10.47 -6.08 17.34
CA TRP A 104 9.31 -5.90 18.21
C TRP A 104 9.38 -4.61 19.01
N HIS A 105 10.54 -4.29 19.58
CA HIS A 105 10.75 -3.05 20.32
C HIS A 105 10.53 -1.81 19.42
N ASP A 106 11.03 -1.86 18.19
CA ASP A 106 10.82 -0.80 17.20
C ASP A 106 9.36 -0.66 16.79
N PHE A 107 8.67 -1.78 16.59
CA PHE A 107 7.23 -1.76 16.30
C PHE A 107 6.42 -1.13 17.45
N VAL A 108 6.68 -1.51 18.70
CA VAL A 108 5.99 -0.96 19.87
C VAL A 108 6.29 0.54 20.03
N ARG A 109 7.55 0.95 19.85
CA ARG A 109 7.95 2.37 19.88
C ARG A 109 7.22 3.17 18.81
N ARG A 110 7.17 2.66 17.58
CA ARG A 110 6.45 3.28 16.46
C ARG A 110 4.96 3.41 16.74
N LEU A 111 4.31 2.35 17.23
CA LEU A 111 2.90 2.40 17.65
C LEU A 111 2.65 3.48 18.71
N HIS A 112 3.53 3.60 19.70
CA HIS A 112 3.38 4.60 20.74
C HIS A 112 3.52 6.03 20.19
N LEU A 113 4.50 6.26 19.30
CA LEU A 113 4.70 7.54 18.63
C LEU A 113 3.52 7.88 17.72
N SER A 114 2.99 6.92 16.96
CA SER A 114 1.80 7.11 16.12
C SER A 114 0.58 7.49 16.94
N PHE A 115 0.37 6.82 18.08
CA PHE A 115 -0.76 7.13 18.95
C PHE A 115 -0.62 8.53 19.55
N ALA A 116 0.57 8.85 20.08
CA ALA A 116 0.85 10.17 20.64
C ALA A 116 0.68 11.30 19.61
N ALA A 117 1.16 11.09 18.37
CA ALA A 117 0.95 12.00 17.26
C ALA A 117 -0.55 12.14 16.95
N ALA A 118 -1.25 11.03 16.68
CA ALA A 118 -2.68 11.02 16.32
C ALA A 118 -3.58 11.75 17.34
N THR A 119 -3.22 11.74 18.62
CA THR A 119 -3.98 12.41 19.68
C THR A 119 -3.41 13.79 20.06
N SER A 120 -2.39 14.29 19.36
CA SER A 120 -1.69 15.53 19.71
C SER A 120 -2.52 16.80 19.48
N SER A 121 -3.52 16.77 18.59
CA SER A 121 -4.45 17.88 18.37
C SER A 121 -5.82 17.41 17.91
N TRP A 122 -6.84 18.25 18.16
CA TRP A 122 -8.21 18.00 17.68
C TRP A 122 -8.29 17.95 16.16
N ASP A 123 -7.50 18.75 15.45
CA ASP A 123 -7.46 18.76 13.99
C ASP A 123 -6.98 17.40 13.43
N GLN A 124 -5.94 16.81 14.03
CA GLN A 124 -5.43 15.50 13.60
C GLN A 124 -6.46 14.39 13.82
N ILE A 125 -7.14 14.41 14.96
CA ILE A 125 -8.25 13.48 15.25
C ILE A 125 -9.34 13.63 14.18
N ALA A 126 -9.75 14.86 13.87
CA ALA A 126 -10.78 15.13 12.86
C ALA A 126 -10.36 14.61 11.48
N PHE A 127 -9.13 14.87 11.03
CA PHE A 127 -8.63 14.38 9.74
C PHE A 127 -8.56 12.86 9.67
N ILE A 128 -8.16 12.18 10.75
CA ILE A 128 -8.19 10.71 10.84
C ILE A 128 -9.62 10.19 10.66
N PHE A 129 -10.59 10.75 11.37
CA PHE A 129 -11.99 10.34 11.25
C PHE A 129 -12.56 10.59 9.85
N ILE A 130 -12.25 11.73 9.23
CA ILE A 130 -12.67 12.05 7.87
C ILE A 130 -12.05 11.05 6.88
N GLY A 131 -10.74 10.84 6.94
CA GLY A 131 -10.03 9.89 6.07
C GLY A 131 -10.57 8.47 6.20
N LEU A 132 -10.75 7.98 7.44
CA LEU A 132 -11.36 6.68 7.72
C LEU A 132 -12.77 6.57 7.17
N SER A 133 -13.59 7.62 7.34
CA SER A 133 -14.97 7.63 6.86
C SER A 133 -15.02 7.54 5.33
N VAL A 134 -14.15 8.29 4.63
CA VAL A 134 -14.04 8.22 3.17
C VAL A 134 -13.60 6.84 2.73
N ILE A 135 -12.55 6.26 3.33
CA ILE A 135 -12.06 4.94 2.98
C ILE A 135 -13.11 3.85 3.25
N ALA A 136 -13.79 3.90 4.40
CA ALA A 136 -14.86 2.98 4.76
C ALA A 136 -16.02 3.06 3.76
N LEU A 137 -16.44 4.29 3.41
CA LEU A 137 -17.46 4.53 2.41
C LEU A 137 -17.07 3.93 1.05
N LEU A 138 -15.86 4.20 0.57
CA LEU A 138 -15.38 3.69 -0.72
C LEU A 138 -15.20 2.16 -0.73
N THR A 139 -14.94 1.57 0.44
CA THR A 139 -14.82 0.12 0.65
C THR A 139 -16.16 -0.58 0.53
N VAL A 140 -17.24 0.00 1.07
CA VAL A 140 -18.57 -0.64 1.03
C VAL A 140 -19.30 -0.40 -0.30
N ARG A 141 -18.92 0.62 -1.06
CA ARG A 141 -19.60 0.98 -2.33
C ARG A 141 -19.20 0.05 -3.48
N LYS A 142 -20.21 -0.63 -4.03
CA LYS A 142 -20.12 -1.49 -5.21
C LYS A 142 -20.54 -0.71 -6.48
N PRO A 143 -20.13 -1.16 -7.69
CA PRO A 143 -19.14 -2.21 -7.96
C PRO A 143 -17.72 -1.78 -7.58
N ARG A 144 -16.85 -2.76 -7.28
CA ARG A 144 -15.43 -2.55 -6.92
C ARG A 144 -14.53 -3.01 -8.06
N SER A 145 -13.77 -2.08 -8.63
CA SER A 145 -12.81 -2.35 -9.70
C SER A 145 -11.52 -3.00 -9.17
N ALA A 146 -10.73 -3.60 -10.06
CA ALA A 146 -9.41 -4.12 -9.72
C ALA A 146 -8.47 -3.01 -9.24
N GLY A 147 -8.51 -1.83 -9.87
CA GLY A 147 -7.70 -0.67 -9.49
C GLY A 147 -8.03 -0.18 -8.07
N ARG A 148 -9.31 0.00 -7.75
CA ARG A 148 -9.73 0.45 -6.41
C ARG A 148 -9.36 -0.55 -5.32
N ASP A 149 -9.55 -1.85 -5.56
CA ASP A 149 -9.15 -2.90 -4.62
C ASP A 149 -7.63 -2.95 -4.41
N SER A 150 -6.86 -2.76 -5.48
CA SER A 150 -5.40 -2.72 -5.41
C SER A 150 -4.87 -1.53 -4.62
N ILE A 151 -5.66 -0.47 -4.40
CA ILE A 151 -5.28 0.67 -3.58
C ILE A 151 -5.79 0.51 -2.14
N LEU A 152 -7.08 0.18 -1.97
CA LEU A 152 -7.71 0.08 -0.65
C LEU A 152 -7.09 -1.00 0.25
N VAL A 153 -6.74 -2.16 -0.32
CA VAL A 153 -6.16 -3.26 0.46
C VAL A 153 -4.77 -2.93 0.99
N PRO A 154 -3.78 -2.53 0.17
CA PRO A 154 -2.48 -2.16 0.71
C PRO A 154 -2.54 -0.91 1.59
N LEU A 155 -3.56 -0.05 1.47
CA LEU A 155 -3.78 1.03 2.43
C LEU A 155 -4.12 0.51 3.83
N ALA A 156 -4.97 -0.51 3.91
CA ALA A 156 -5.25 -1.19 5.17
C ALA A 156 -4.01 -1.91 5.72
N VAL A 157 -3.17 -2.48 4.85
CA VAL A 157 -1.87 -3.05 5.24
C VAL A 157 -0.93 -1.95 5.75
N SER A 158 -0.90 -0.79 5.09
CA SER A 158 -0.07 0.34 5.47
C SER A 158 -0.46 0.90 6.84
N LEU A 159 -1.76 0.96 7.16
CA LEU A 159 -2.24 1.33 8.49
C LEU A 159 -1.80 0.35 9.60
N LEU A 160 -1.47 -0.89 9.25
CA LEU A 160 -0.98 -1.90 10.20
C LEU A 160 0.54 -1.85 10.36
N VAL A 161 1.26 -1.49 9.30
CA VAL A 161 2.73 -1.60 9.23
C VAL A 161 3.43 -0.25 9.45
N ASN A 162 2.80 0.86 9.06
CA ASN A 162 3.40 2.19 9.10
C ASN A 162 2.95 3.01 10.31
N ASP A 163 3.83 3.92 10.72
CA ASP A 163 3.68 4.83 11.85
C ASP A 163 2.97 6.15 11.50
N ALA A 164 2.74 6.44 10.22
CA ALA A 164 2.08 7.66 9.75
C ALA A 164 0.62 7.42 9.33
N ALA A 165 -0.24 7.07 10.30
CA ALA A 165 -1.64 6.75 10.04
C ALA A 165 -2.42 7.93 9.42
N LEU A 166 -2.19 9.16 9.90
CA LEU A 166 -2.83 10.36 9.37
C LEU A 166 -2.48 10.58 7.89
N ASP A 167 -1.20 10.57 7.54
CA ASP A 167 -0.75 10.74 6.15
C ASP A 167 -1.31 9.64 5.25
N THR A 168 -1.25 8.39 5.71
CA THR A 168 -1.76 7.22 4.99
C THR A 168 -3.26 7.37 4.68
N LEU A 169 -4.06 7.80 5.67
CA LEU A 169 -5.49 8.02 5.51
C LEU A 169 -5.81 9.20 4.59
N CYS A 170 -5.15 10.34 4.79
CA CYS A 170 -5.39 11.55 4.00
C CYS A 170 -4.99 11.34 2.53
N TYR A 171 -3.76 10.90 2.28
CA TYR A 171 -3.30 10.61 0.91
C TYR A 171 -4.09 9.46 0.29
N GLY A 172 -4.47 8.45 1.09
CA GLY A 172 -5.31 7.35 0.64
C GLY A 172 -6.70 7.76 0.19
N ALA A 173 -7.36 8.61 0.98
CA ALA A 173 -8.65 9.19 0.65
C ALA A 173 -8.55 10.06 -0.62
N LEU A 174 -7.55 10.94 -0.68
CA LEU A 174 -7.29 11.80 -1.84
C LEU A 174 -6.94 11.03 -3.11
N ALA A 175 -6.31 9.87 -2.99
CA ALA A 175 -5.99 9.00 -4.13
C ALA A 175 -7.21 8.21 -4.62
N THR A 176 -8.01 7.69 -3.68
CA THR A 176 -9.09 6.74 -4.00
C THR A 176 -10.39 7.43 -4.40
N ALA A 177 -10.70 8.60 -3.82
CA ALA A 177 -11.94 9.32 -4.10
C ALA A 177 -12.04 9.81 -5.57
N PRO A 178 -11.00 10.44 -6.17
CA PRO A 178 -11.03 10.82 -7.58
C PRO A 178 -11.12 9.61 -8.51
N LEU A 179 -10.41 8.52 -8.19
CA LEU A 179 -10.49 7.28 -8.96
C LEU A 179 -11.93 6.73 -8.95
N TRP A 180 -12.57 6.70 -7.79
CA TRP A 180 -13.96 6.27 -7.67
C TRP A 180 -14.92 7.17 -8.46
N ALA A 181 -14.73 8.49 -8.41
CA ALA A 181 -15.52 9.43 -9.19
C ALA A 181 -15.34 9.19 -10.70
N TRP A 182 -14.10 9.06 -11.15
CA TRP A 182 -13.76 8.76 -12.54
C TRP A 182 -14.38 7.45 -13.06
N GLU A 183 -14.29 6.38 -12.27
CA GLU A 183 -14.89 5.07 -12.60
C GLU A 183 -16.42 5.13 -12.71
N ARG A 184 -17.07 6.05 -11.99
CA ARG A 184 -18.53 6.27 -12.05
C ARG A 184 -18.96 7.12 -13.23
N LEU A 185 -18.10 7.98 -13.75
CA LEU A 185 -18.42 8.89 -14.86
C LEU A 185 -18.14 8.25 -16.23
N ARG A 186 -17.20 7.31 -16.32
CA ARG A 186 -16.92 6.52 -17.54
C ARG A 186 -18.11 5.85 -18.23
N PRO A 187 -19.18 5.39 -17.55
CA PRO A 187 -20.35 4.81 -18.21
C PRO A 187 -21.15 5.81 -19.06
N ALA A 188 -21.03 7.12 -18.81
CA ALA A 188 -21.85 8.14 -19.48
C ALA A 188 -21.29 8.59 -20.84
N GLU A 189 -20.00 8.37 -21.14
CA GLU A 189 -19.38 8.85 -22.38
C GLU A 189 -19.49 7.84 -23.55
N ALA A 190 -19.71 6.56 -23.25
CA ALA A 190 -19.84 5.53 -24.28
C ALA A 190 -21.22 5.53 -24.98
N GLU A 191 -22.24 6.13 -24.35
CA GLU A 191 -23.61 6.18 -24.88
C GLU A 191 -23.86 7.41 -25.78
N TYR A 192 -22.92 8.36 -25.86
CA TYR A 192 -23.00 9.55 -26.72
C TYR A 192 -22.14 9.47 -27.99
N LEU A 193 -21.46 8.34 -28.24
CA LEU A 193 -20.58 8.13 -29.39
C LEU A 193 -21.07 7.03 -30.35
N ASP A 194 -22.28 6.50 -30.13
CA ASP A 194 -23.02 5.64 -31.06
C ASP A 194 -24.22 6.41 -31.65
#